data_AF-A0A8I1T392-F1
#
_entry.id   AF-A0A8I1T392-F1
#
_cell.length_a   1.000
_cell.length_b   1.000
_cell.length_c   1.000
_cell.angle_alpha   90.00
_cell.angle_beta   90.00
_cell.angle_gamma   90.00
#
_symmetry.space_group_name_H-M   'P 1'
#
loop_
_entity.id
_entity.type
_entity.pdbx_description
1 polymer ?
#
loop_
_entity_poly.entity_id
_entity_poly.type
_entity_poly.pdbx_seq_one_letter_code
_entity_poly.pdbx_strand_id
1 'polypeptide(L)'
;MLFALVVGFVAVPNAGAAEIPPTAKCVKTSKKLFRQYFEKLNKNDSDAAEKKADRELTQDLYEADCISDPEPLLKPMKPKPFSKQCVAAAKDANGYLAPAKTRFTKIMNRYERRLNPISSRVNRLDRRIAKLRSQGASAKRIRSIARVRRAVIKRRKQVSKTLGKKLFRFMDRETYPTFLILYELGSLRCLDLEEDFIFENTQKGPAAKVLHRNSGVIFMAAIYLAFKYTDFSGGSSGSGSGSSASASSLAAPPVWPPKAPHGEPKIPLVG
;
A
#
# COMPACT_ATOMS: atom_id res chain seq x y z
N MET A 1 29.71 22.53 -34.73
CA MET A 1 29.89 23.56 -33.68
C MET A 1 29.30 23.01 -32.38
N LEU A 2 30.16 22.77 -31.40
CA LEU A 2 29.91 22.13 -30.11
C LEU A 2 30.36 23.13 -29.04
N PHE A 3 29.48 23.56 -28.13
CA PHE A 3 29.74 24.23 -26.83
C PHE A 3 28.34 24.44 -26.19
N ALA A 4 27.83 23.60 -25.29
CA ALA A 4 28.16 23.39 -23.86
C ALA A 4 27.70 24.53 -22.92
N LEU A 5 26.77 24.16 -22.02
CA LEU A 5 26.52 24.64 -20.64
C LEU A 5 26.16 26.14 -20.45
N VAL A 6 25.16 26.50 -19.64
CA VAL A 6 25.16 26.34 -18.18
C VAL A 6 23.79 25.93 -17.64
N VAL A 7 23.82 24.81 -16.94
CA VAL A 7 22.80 24.32 -16.01
C VAL A 7 22.92 25.14 -14.73
N GLY A 8 21.93 26.00 -14.46
CA GLY A 8 21.78 26.67 -13.17
C GLY A 8 20.95 25.82 -12.21
N PHE A 9 21.45 24.65 -11.79
CA PHE A 9 20.96 24.05 -10.55
C PHE A 9 21.59 24.85 -9.42
N VAL A 10 20.76 25.59 -8.69
CA VAL A 10 21.12 26.11 -7.38
C VAL A 10 21.28 24.90 -6.47
N ALA A 11 22.50 24.35 -6.44
CA ALA A 11 22.92 23.40 -5.42
C ALA A 11 23.09 24.19 -4.12
N VAL A 12 22.00 24.28 -3.35
CA VAL A 12 22.14 24.53 -1.91
C VAL A 12 22.70 23.24 -1.32
N PRO A 13 23.82 23.27 -0.58
CA PRO A 13 24.33 22.10 0.10
C PRO A 13 23.43 21.79 1.31
N ASN A 14 22.26 21.22 1.05
CA ASN A 14 21.45 20.62 2.10
C ASN A 14 21.95 19.18 2.27
N ALA A 15 22.92 18.99 3.17
CA ALA A 15 23.08 17.70 3.81
C ALA A 15 21.72 17.32 4.42
N GLY A 16 21.15 16.17 4.05
CA GLY A 16 19.87 15.66 4.55
C GLY A 16 18.70 15.60 3.57
N ALA A 17 18.51 16.50 2.61
CA ALA A 17 17.20 16.61 1.94
C ALA A 17 16.91 15.49 0.92
N ALA A 18 15.88 14.66 1.18
CA ALA A 18 15.29 13.87 0.10
C ALA A 18 14.50 14.75 -0.85
N GLU A 19 14.89 14.71 -2.12
CA GLU A 19 14.11 15.32 -3.19
C GLU A 19 12.80 14.54 -3.40
N ILE A 20 11.70 15.26 -3.63
CA ILE A 20 10.46 14.68 -4.15
C ILE A 20 10.45 14.95 -5.67
N PRO A 21 10.33 13.92 -6.55
CA PRO A 21 10.24 12.49 -6.25
C PRO A 21 11.56 11.87 -5.77
N PRO A 22 11.51 10.77 -4.99
CA PRO A 22 12.71 10.17 -4.38
C PRO A 22 13.73 9.68 -5.40
N THR A 23 15.01 9.90 -5.09
CA THR A 23 16.13 9.45 -5.92
C THR A 23 16.29 7.91 -5.91
N ALA A 24 16.90 7.36 -6.96
CA ALA A 24 17.18 5.91 -7.03
C ALA A 24 18.09 5.43 -5.88
N LYS A 25 19.02 6.28 -5.43
CA LYS A 25 19.88 6.02 -4.26
C LYS A 25 19.00 5.84 -3.02
N CYS A 26 18.11 6.79 -2.74
CA CYS A 26 17.25 6.71 -1.57
C CYS A 26 16.26 5.57 -1.61
N VAL A 27 15.70 5.24 -2.79
CA VAL A 27 14.83 4.07 -2.95
C VAL A 27 15.58 2.77 -2.65
N LYS A 28 16.85 2.66 -3.05
CA LYS A 28 17.69 1.49 -2.74
C LYS A 28 18.00 1.41 -1.25
N THR A 29 18.36 2.55 -0.63
CA THR A 29 18.66 2.62 0.79
C THR A 29 17.44 2.31 1.65
N SER A 30 16.29 2.96 1.39
CA SER A 30 15.05 2.69 2.12
C SER A 30 14.64 1.23 1.99
N LYS A 31 14.78 0.61 0.82
CA LYS A 31 14.52 -0.84 0.65
C LYS A 31 15.38 -1.72 1.56
N LYS A 32 16.64 -1.35 1.80
CA LYS A 32 17.53 -2.03 2.75
C LYS A 32 17.08 -1.77 4.19
N LEU A 33 16.84 -0.51 4.56
CA LEU A 33 16.48 -0.12 5.91
C LEU A 33 15.13 -0.71 6.36
N PHE A 34 14.10 -0.66 5.50
CA PHE A 34 12.82 -1.30 5.79
C PHE A 34 12.94 -2.81 5.99
N ARG A 35 13.85 -3.49 5.25
CA ARG A 35 14.12 -4.91 5.50
C ARG A 35 14.67 -5.12 6.92
N GLN A 36 15.67 -4.33 7.30
CA GLN A 36 16.29 -4.42 8.63
C GLN A 36 15.30 -4.08 9.74
N TYR A 37 14.43 -3.09 9.52
CA TYR A 37 13.32 -2.74 10.39
C TYR A 37 12.40 -3.93 10.64
N PHE A 38 11.92 -4.61 9.60
CA PHE A 38 11.04 -5.78 9.78
C PHE A 38 11.76 -7.04 10.28
N GLU A 39 13.08 -7.16 10.07
CA GLU A 39 13.88 -8.25 10.65
C GLU A 39 14.05 -8.07 12.17
N LYS A 40 14.04 -6.82 12.66
CA LYS A 40 14.10 -6.50 14.09
C LYS A 40 12.75 -6.68 14.79
N LEU A 41 11.64 -6.54 14.07
CA LEU A 41 10.29 -6.61 14.62
C LEU A 41 9.72 -8.03 14.62
N ASN A 42 9.34 -8.53 15.80
CA ASN A 42 8.54 -9.74 15.97
C ASN A 42 7.06 -9.40 16.14
N LYS A 43 6.20 -10.37 15.81
CA LYS A 43 4.73 -10.24 15.96
C LYS A 43 4.25 -10.06 17.41
N ASN A 44 5.13 -10.27 18.38
CA ASN A 44 4.84 -10.18 19.82
C ASN A 44 5.66 -9.06 20.49
N ASP A 45 6.32 -8.21 19.71
CA ASP A 45 7.08 -7.11 20.27
C ASP A 45 6.13 -6.11 20.94
N SER A 46 6.62 -5.47 21.99
CA SER A 46 5.87 -4.43 22.69
C SER A 46 5.83 -3.14 21.87
N ASP A 47 4.82 -2.29 22.11
CA ASP A 47 4.72 -0.94 21.54
C ASP A 47 6.02 -0.12 21.72
N ALA A 48 6.76 -0.37 22.80
CA ALA A 48 8.04 0.30 23.06
C ALA A 48 9.15 -0.16 22.10
N ALA A 49 9.19 -1.44 21.73
CA ALA A 49 10.13 -1.98 20.76
C ALA A 49 9.81 -1.50 19.34
N GLU A 50 8.52 -1.44 18.97
CA GLU A 50 8.06 -0.85 17.70
C GLU A 50 8.47 0.62 17.59
N LYS A 51 8.14 1.44 18.61
CA LYS A 51 8.56 2.86 18.66
C LYS A 51 10.07 3.05 18.57
N LYS A 52 10.85 2.14 19.15
CA LYS A 52 12.32 2.17 19.04
C LYS A 52 12.76 1.86 17.61
N ALA A 53 12.19 0.84 16.97
CA ALA A 53 12.50 0.51 15.59
C ALA A 53 12.10 1.64 14.62
N ASP A 54 10.97 2.31 14.85
CA ASP A 54 10.51 3.46 14.06
C ASP A 54 11.50 4.63 14.17
N ARG A 55 12.00 4.89 15.39
CA ARG A 55 13.03 5.90 15.65
C ARG A 55 14.33 5.58 14.92
N GLU A 56 14.81 4.34 15.02
CA GLU A 56 16.03 3.88 14.34
C GLU A 56 15.89 4.00 12.83
N LEU A 57 14.77 3.54 12.24
CA LEU A 57 14.53 3.64 10.80
C LEU A 57 14.54 5.11 10.33
N THR A 58 13.88 5.99 11.08
CA THR A 58 13.82 7.41 10.75
C THR A 58 15.20 8.05 10.81
N GLN A 59 15.97 7.74 11.85
CA GLN A 59 17.33 8.23 12.02
C GLN A 59 18.26 7.72 10.90
N ASP A 60 18.19 6.43 10.56
CA ASP A 60 18.97 5.82 9.49
C ASP A 60 18.63 6.44 8.11
N LEU A 61 17.36 6.81 7.89
CA LEU A 61 16.94 7.50 6.67
C LEU A 61 17.51 8.92 6.59
N TYR A 62 17.55 9.64 7.71
CA TYR A 62 18.16 10.96 7.78
C TYR A 62 19.67 10.90 7.55
N GLU A 63 20.38 10.00 8.23
CA GLU A 63 21.82 9.79 8.07
C GLU A 63 22.22 9.35 6.66
N ALA A 64 21.28 8.76 5.91
CA ALA A 64 21.46 8.41 4.51
C ALA A 64 21.16 9.55 3.51
N ASP A 65 20.86 10.77 4.00
CA ASP A 65 20.37 11.92 3.23
C ASP A 65 19.08 11.61 2.46
N CYS A 66 18.17 10.82 3.06
CA CYS A 66 16.92 10.39 2.44
C CYS A 66 15.66 10.94 3.10
N ILE A 67 15.81 11.85 4.06
CA ILE A 67 14.76 12.74 4.57
C ILE A 67 15.38 14.02 5.12
N SER A 68 14.70 15.16 4.96
CA SER A 68 15.23 16.47 5.35
C SER A 68 15.46 16.65 6.85
N ASP A 69 14.60 16.11 7.71
CA ASP A 69 14.63 16.35 9.16
C ASP A 69 13.94 15.18 9.90
N PRO A 70 14.63 14.46 10.80
CA PRO A 70 14.02 13.37 11.54
C PRO A 70 13.16 13.90 12.69
N GLU A 71 13.44 15.09 13.24
CA GLU A 71 12.83 15.54 14.50
C GLU A 71 11.28 15.57 14.46
N PRO A 72 10.63 16.08 13.40
CA PRO A 72 9.17 16.08 13.25
C PRO A 72 8.52 14.71 13.22
N LEU A 73 9.29 13.66 12.88
CA LEU A 73 8.83 12.28 12.82
C LEU A 73 9.05 11.57 14.16
N LEU A 74 10.01 12.03 14.97
CA LEU A 74 10.38 11.43 16.25
C LEU A 74 9.68 12.06 17.45
N LYS A 75 9.25 13.32 17.33
CA LYS A 75 8.62 14.10 18.38
C LYS A 75 7.36 14.78 17.85
N PRO A 76 6.29 14.90 18.67
CA PRO A 76 5.12 15.66 18.27
C PRO A 76 5.51 17.12 18.02
N MET A 77 5.33 17.59 16.79
CA MET A 77 5.59 18.97 16.40
C MET A 77 4.37 19.54 15.69
N LYS A 78 4.01 20.78 16.01
CA LYS A 78 2.87 21.44 15.36
C LYS A 78 3.06 21.48 13.83
N PRO A 79 2.12 20.96 13.02
CA PRO A 79 2.25 20.96 11.57
C PRO A 79 2.19 22.39 11.00
N LYS A 80 2.86 22.60 9.87
CA LYS A 80 2.87 23.85 9.08
C LYS A 80 2.39 23.57 7.65
N PRO A 81 1.14 23.10 7.47
CA PRO A 81 0.68 22.52 6.21
C PRO A 81 0.64 23.50 5.01
N PHE A 82 0.65 24.81 5.27
CA PHE A 82 0.61 25.86 4.25
C PHE A 82 1.95 26.60 4.08
N SER A 83 3.04 26.09 4.65
CA SER A 83 4.37 26.65 4.42
C SER A 83 4.74 26.57 2.93
N LYS A 84 5.57 27.49 2.43
CA LYS A 84 6.03 27.48 1.02
C LYS A 84 6.66 26.13 0.65
N GLN A 85 7.42 25.54 1.58
CA GLN A 85 8.03 24.22 1.44
C GLN A 85 6.96 23.13 1.27
N CYS A 86 5.91 23.12 2.10
CA CYS A 86 4.84 22.15 2.00
C CYS A 86 3.99 22.28 0.74
N VAL A 87 3.77 23.51 0.25
CA VAL A 87 3.07 23.71 -1.03
C VAL A 87 3.90 23.14 -2.18
N ALA A 88 5.23 23.39 -2.19
CA ALA A 88 6.14 22.84 -3.20
C ALA A 88 6.21 21.30 -3.13
N ALA A 89 6.50 20.77 -1.94
CA ALA A 89 6.58 19.33 -1.70
C ALA A 89 5.27 18.60 -2.06
N ALA A 90 4.11 19.18 -1.77
CA ALA A 90 2.83 18.62 -2.18
C ALA A 90 2.65 18.57 -3.70
N LYS A 91 3.11 19.60 -4.42
CA LYS A 91 3.06 19.64 -5.88
C LYS A 91 3.92 18.52 -6.47
N ASP A 92 5.13 18.35 -5.96
CA ASP A 92 6.06 17.34 -6.43
C ASP A 92 5.57 15.92 -6.08
N ALA A 93 5.05 15.74 -4.86
CA ALA A 93 4.43 14.48 -4.43
C ALA A 93 3.26 14.11 -5.34
N ASN A 94 2.43 15.08 -5.73
CA ASN A 94 1.35 14.84 -6.67
C ASN A 94 1.86 14.52 -8.08
N GLY A 95 2.93 15.18 -8.53
CA GLY A 95 3.61 14.89 -9.80
C GLY A 95 4.05 13.43 -9.90
N TYR A 96 4.46 12.82 -8.78
CA TYR A 96 4.77 11.39 -8.70
C TYR A 96 3.54 10.50 -8.52
N LEU A 97 2.71 10.78 -7.51
CA LEU A 97 1.64 9.89 -7.06
C LEU A 97 0.46 9.84 -8.04
N ALA A 98 0.13 10.93 -8.74
CA ALA A 98 -1.00 10.93 -9.66
C ALA A 98 -0.80 9.99 -10.88
N PRO A 99 0.38 9.97 -11.54
CA PRO A 99 0.69 8.94 -12.53
C PRO A 99 0.68 7.52 -11.96
N ALA A 100 1.23 7.32 -10.76
CA ALA A 100 1.22 6.01 -10.08
C ALA A 100 -0.23 5.53 -9.82
N LYS A 101 -1.08 6.40 -9.29
CA LYS A 101 -2.52 6.16 -9.11
C LYS A 101 -3.19 5.77 -10.41
N THR A 102 -2.92 6.49 -11.49
CA THR A 102 -3.53 6.17 -12.80
C THR A 102 -3.15 4.76 -13.28
N ARG A 103 -1.87 4.36 -13.12
CA ARG A 103 -1.41 3.00 -13.43
C ARG A 103 -2.06 1.96 -12.51
N PHE A 104 -2.11 2.24 -11.22
CA PHE A 104 -2.76 1.39 -10.21
C PHE A 104 -4.25 1.17 -10.53
N THR A 105 -5.02 2.23 -10.78
CA THR A 105 -6.43 2.15 -11.14
C THR A 105 -6.65 1.32 -12.41
N LYS A 106 -5.78 1.44 -13.43
CA LYS A 106 -5.86 0.58 -14.63
C LYS A 106 -5.68 -0.90 -14.30
N ILE A 107 -4.78 -1.23 -13.36
CA ILE A 107 -4.59 -2.61 -12.88
C ILE A 107 -5.85 -3.06 -12.13
N MET A 108 -6.35 -2.29 -11.17
CA MET A 108 -7.53 -2.63 -10.37
C MET A 108 -8.80 -2.79 -11.21
N ASN A 109 -9.05 -1.88 -12.15
CA ASN A 109 -10.17 -2.01 -13.09
C ASN A 109 -10.10 -3.32 -13.90
N ARG A 110 -8.89 -3.79 -14.24
CA ARG A 110 -8.71 -5.08 -14.91
C ARG A 110 -8.96 -6.26 -13.96
N TYR A 111 -8.60 -6.14 -12.69
CA TYR A 111 -8.97 -7.10 -11.64
C TYR A 111 -10.47 -7.25 -11.53
N GLU A 112 -11.18 -6.15 -11.32
CA GLU A 112 -12.63 -6.14 -11.17
C GLU A 112 -13.32 -6.75 -12.40
N ARG A 113 -12.98 -6.28 -13.61
CA ARG A 113 -13.57 -6.79 -14.85
C ARG A 113 -13.37 -8.29 -15.05
N ARG A 114 -12.24 -8.84 -14.61
CA ARG A 114 -11.91 -10.27 -14.80
C ARG A 114 -12.39 -11.16 -13.65
N LEU A 115 -12.36 -10.69 -12.41
CA LEU A 115 -12.72 -11.47 -11.23
C LEU A 115 -14.19 -11.33 -10.85
N ASN A 116 -14.83 -10.17 -11.01
CA ASN A 116 -16.21 -9.96 -10.58
C ASN A 116 -17.18 -10.97 -11.21
N PRO A 117 -17.15 -11.23 -12.54
CA PRO A 117 -18.05 -12.23 -13.14
C PRO A 117 -17.83 -13.64 -12.58
N ILE A 118 -16.57 -13.99 -12.27
CA ILE A 118 -16.22 -15.29 -11.71
C ILE A 118 -16.72 -15.39 -10.27
N SER A 119 -16.51 -14.35 -9.46
CA SER A 119 -16.99 -14.26 -8.08
C SER A 119 -18.52 -14.31 -8.02
N SER A 120 -19.23 -13.55 -8.87
CA SER A 120 -20.69 -13.62 -8.98
C SER A 120 -21.17 -15.02 -9.34
N ARG A 121 -20.46 -15.73 -10.24
CA ARG A 121 -20.77 -17.12 -10.58
C ARG A 121 -20.56 -18.07 -9.40
N VAL A 122 -19.48 -17.92 -8.63
CA VAL A 122 -19.24 -18.70 -7.41
C VAL A 122 -20.40 -18.47 -6.42
N ASN A 123 -20.76 -17.21 -6.16
CA ASN A 123 -21.84 -16.87 -5.22
C ASN A 123 -23.20 -17.44 -5.66
N ARG A 124 -23.51 -17.41 -6.97
CA ARG A 124 -24.73 -18.04 -7.52
C ARG A 124 -24.73 -19.55 -7.29
N LEU A 125 -23.59 -20.22 -7.50
CA LEU A 125 -23.45 -21.66 -7.27
C LEU A 125 -23.58 -22.00 -5.78
N ASP A 126 -23.01 -21.18 -4.90
CA ASP A 126 -23.12 -21.34 -3.45
C ASP A 126 -24.55 -21.23 -2.96
N ARG A 127 -25.28 -20.19 -3.38
CA ARG A 127 -26.70 -20.03 -3.08
C ARG A 127 -27.54 -21.21 -3.59
N ARG A 128 -27.23 -21.71 -4.79
CA ARG A 128 -27.93 -22.87 -5.37
C ARG A 128 -27.67 -24.16 -4.61
N ILE A 129 -26.42 -24.39 -4.18
CA ILE A 129 -26.06 -25.55 -3.34
C ILE A 129 -26.78 -25.47 -1.99
N ALA A 130 -26.78 -24.30 -1.35
CA ALA A 130 -27.48 -24.08 -0.09
C ALA A 130 -28.98 -24.34 -0.21
N LYS A 131 -29.64 -23.80 -1.25
CA LYS A 131 -31.06 -24.04 -1.53
C LYS A 131 -31.38 -25.52 -1.76
N LEU A 132 -30.53 -26.25 -2.49
CA LEU A 132 -30.76 -27.68 -2.73
C LEU A 132 -30.61 -28.50 -1.44
N ARG A 133 -29.69 -28.13 -0.55
CA ARG A 133 -29.55 -28.76 0.77
C ARG A 133 -30.78 -28.53 1.63
N SER A 134 -31.29 -27.30 1.69
CA SER A 134 -32.49 -26.98 2.48
C SER A 134 -33.76 -27.66 1.93
N GLN A 135 -33.79 -27.99 0.63
CA GLN A 135 -34.90 -28.70 -0.01
C GLN A 135 -34.75 -30.24 0.03
N GLY A 136 -33.78 -30.79 0.77
CA GLY A 136 -33.58 -32.24 0.87
C GLY A 136 -33.15 -32.92 -0.45
N ALA A 137 -32.57 -32.16 -1.40
CA ALA A 137 -32.18 -32.72 -2.69
C ALA A 137 -31.09 -33.79 -2.56
N SER A 138 -31.11 -34.78 -3.45
CA SER A 138 -30.17 -35.90 -3.42
C SER A 138 -28.69 -35.46 -3.48
N ALA A 139 -27.84 -36.19 -2.76
CA ALA A 139 -26.40 -35.94 -2.71
C ALA A 139 -25.75 -35.98 -4.11
N LYS A 140 -26.28 -36.77 -5.04
CA LYS A 140 -25.81 -36.83 -6.44
C LYS A 140 -26.02 -35.51 -7.17
N ARG A 141 -27.19 -34.87 -6.97
CA ARG A 141 -27.56 -33.57 -7.57
C ARG A 141 -26.74 -32.42 -6.98
N ILE A 142 -26.45 -32.43 -5.68
CA ILE A 142 -25.59 -31.43 -5.04
C ILE A 142 -24.13 -31.59 -5.53
N ARG A 143 -23.63 -32.82 -5.63
CA ARG A 143 -22.27 -33.12 -6.07
C ARG A 143 -21.97 -32.62 -7.49
N SER A 144 -22.92 -32.72 -8.42
CA SER A 144 -22.71 -32.23 -9.80
C SER A 144 -22.46 -30.71 -9.83
N ILE A 145 -23.24 -29.92 -9.08
CA ILE A 145 -23.08 -28.47 -8.98
C ILE A 145 -21.79 -28.11 -8.23
N ALA A 146 -21.44 -28.86 -7.18
CA ALA A 146 -20.20 -28.66 -6.45
C ALA A 146 -18.95 -28.90 -7.31
N ARG A 147 -18.99 -29.82 -8.30
CA ARG A 147 -17.90 -29.98 -9.28
C ARG A 147 -17.73 -28.72 -10.15
N VAL A 148 -18.83 -28.16 -10.66
CA VAL A 148 -18.80 -26.90 -11.42
C VAL A 148 -18.23 -25.78 -10.57
N ARG A 149 -18.67 -25.66 -9.31
CA ARG A 149 -18.14 -24.67 -8.37
C ARG A 149 -16.63 -24.79 -8.21
N ARG A 150 -16.11 -26.01 -7.99
CA ARG A 150 -14.66 -26.25 -7.88
C ARG A 150 -13.90 -25.80 -9.12
N ALA A 151 -14.42 -26.09 -10.32
CA ALA A 151 -13.82 -25.64 -11.57
C ALA A 151 -13.79 -24.10 -11.68
N VAL A 152 -14.88 -23.41 -11.32
CA VAL A 152 -14.95 -21.94 -11.31
C VAL A 152 -13.98 -21.34 -10.28
N ILE A 153 -13.85 -21.94 -9.09
CA ILE A 153 -12.87 -21.53 -8.08
C ILE A 153 -11.44 -21.69 -8.59
N LYS A 154 -11.11 -22.83 -9.24
CA LYS A 154 -9.78 -23.04 -9.85
C LYS A 154 -9.47 -21.96 -10.89
N ARG A 155 -10.44 -21.64 -11.75
CA ARG A 155 -10.33 -20.52 -12.70
C ARG A 155 -10.13 -19.18 -12.00
N ARG A 156 -10.88 -18.89 -10.93
CA ARG A 156 -10.70 -17.67 -10.11
C ARG A 156 -9.25 -17.57 -9.60
N LYS A 157 -8.73 -18.65 -9.01
CA LYS A 157 -7.35 -18.71 -8.49
C LYS A 157 -6.31 -18.45 -9.59
N GLN A 158 -6.46 -19.06 -10.76
CA GLN A 158 -5.54 -18.84 -11.89
C GLN A 158 -5.54 -17.39 -12.41
N VAL A 159 -6.73 -16.81 -12.59
CA VAL A 159 -6.88 -15.41 -13.02
C VAL A 159 -6.30 -14.47 -11.96
N SER A 160 -6.63 -14.71 -10.69
CA SER A 160 -6.13 -13.93 -9.55
C SER A 160 -4.61 -14.01 -9.45
N LYS A 161 -3.99 -15.18 -9.67
CA LYS A 161 -2.53 -15.33 -9.65
C LYS A 161 -1.86 -14.51 -10.76
N THR A 162 -2.44 -14.53 -11.95
CA THR A 162 -1.88 -13.81 -13.12
C THR A 162 -1.95 -12.30 -12.95
N LEU A 163 -3.08 -11.80 -12.47
CA LEU A 163 -3.26 -10.39 -12.15
C LEU A 163 -2.44 -10.00 -10.91
N GLY A 164 -2.36 -10.93 -9.94
CA GLY A 164 -1.53 -10.91 -8.72
C GLY A 164 -0.13 -10.47 -9.00
N LYS A 165 0.55 -11.19 -9.90
CA LYS A 165 1.91 -10.89 -10.33
C LYS A 165 2.07 -9.48 -10.90
N LYS A 166 1.08 -8.97 -11.66
CA LYS A 166 1.17 -7.61 -12.23
C LYS A 166 1.05 -6.54 -11.16
N LEU A 167 0.12 -6.71 -10.22
CA LEU A 167 -0.02 -5.83 -9.08
C LEU A 167 1.23 -5.87 -8.19
N PHE A 168 1.74 -7.06 -7.88
CA PHE A 168 2.94 -7.22 -7.06
C PHE A 168 4.17 -6.55 -7.66
N ARG A 169 4.39 -6.67 -8.99
CA ARG A 169 5.49 -5.96 -9.67
C ARG A 169 5.31 -4.45 -9.65
N PHE A 170 4.08 -3.97 -9.77
CA PHE A 170 3.78 -2.56 -9.64
C PHE A 170 4.09 -2.09 -8.21
N MET A 171 3.62 -2.79 -7.19
CA MET A 171 3.88 -2.43 -5.80
C MET A 171 5.35 -2.52 -5.41
N ASP A 172 6.11 -3.56 -5.84
CA ASP A 172 7.55 -3.65 -5.55
C ASP A 172 8.35 -2.45 -6.06
N ARG A 173 7.88 -1.82 -7.15
CA ARG A 173 8.47 -0.60 -7.70
C ARG A 173 8.04 0.67 -6.94
N GLU A 174 6.78 0.75 -6.55
CA GLU A 174 6.16 2.00 -6.10
C GLU A 174 6.12 2.14 -4.57
N THR A 175 6.27 1.05 -3.81
CA THR A 175 6.15 1.06 -2.34
C THR A 175 7.19 1.96 -1.68
N TYR A 176 8.48 1.72 -1.89
CA TYR A 176 9.54 2.48 -1.20
C TYR A 176 9.58 3.97 -1.60
N PRO A 177 9.42 4.36 -2.87
CA PRO A 177 9.23 5.76 -3.22
C PRO A 177 8.02 6.40 -2.53
N THR A 178 6.90 5.68 -2.44
CA THR A 178 5.69 6.19 -1.77
C THR A 178 5.95 6.45 -0.29
N PHE A 179 6.62 5.54 0.42
CA PHE A 179 6.98 5.74 1.82
C PHE A 179 7.97 6.90 1.99
N LEU A 180 9.00 7.00 1.16
CA LEU A 180 9.92 8.13 1.22
C LEU A 180 9.21 9.48 1.04
N ILE A 181 8.22 9.57 0.16
CA ILE A 181 7.38 10.78 0.02
C ILE A 181 6.62 11.07 1.33
N LEU A 182 6.06 10.07 1.99
CA LEU A 182 5.35 10.27 3.26
C LEU A 182 6.28 10.76 4.36
N TYR A 183 7.44 10.12 4.48
CA TYR A 183 8.47 10.48 5.45
C TYR A 183 9.00 11.90 5.21
N GLU A 184 9.24 12.27 3.95
CA GLU A 184 9.66 13.63 3.61
C GLU A 184 8.56 14.69 3.86
N LEU A 185 7.29 14.36 3.61
CA LEU A 185 6.21 15.28 3.96
C LEU A 185 6.06 15.44 5.48
N GLY A 186 6.35 14.40 6.26
CA GLY A 186 6.39 14.46 7.71
C GLY A 186 7.60 15.26 8.22
N SER A 187 8.79 15.04 7.67
CA SER A 187 10.01 15.81 8.01
C SER A 187 9.84 17.31 7.74
N LEU A 188 9.10 17.67 6.70
CA LEU A 188 8.79 19.07 6.39
C LEU A 188 7.63 19.64 7.23
N ARG A 189 7.08 18.86 8.18
CA ARG A 189 5.93 19.21 9.03
C ARG A 189 4.68 19.54 8.21
N CYS A 190 4.54 18.94 7.03
CA CYS A 190 3.39 19.17 6.17
C CYS A 190 2.15 18.41 6.61
N LEU A 191 2.34 17.40 7.46
CA LEU A 191 1.34 16.46 7.94
C LEU A 191 1.54 16.26 9.44
N ASP A 192 0.47 15.83 10.10
CA ASP A 192 0.53 15.31 11.46
C ASP A 192 0.56 13.77 11.38
N LEU A 193 1.63 13.10 11.76
CA LEU A 193 1.70 11.64 11.59
C LEU A 193 1.11 10.85 12.75
N GLU A 194 0.63 11.52 13.82
CA GLU A 194 0.01 10.86 14.98
C GLU A 194 -1.48 10.55 14.78
N GLU A 195 -2.17 11.26 13.88
CA GLU A 195 -3.56 10.94 13.50
C GLU A 195 -3.59 9.87 12.39
N ASP A 196 -4.66 9.07 12.32
CA ASP A 196 -4.95 8.10 11.25
C ASP A 196 -5.08 8.79 9.86
N PHE A 197 -3.93 9.21 9.31
CA PHE A 197 -3.80 10.29 8.32
C PHE A 197 -4.26 9.91 6.92
N ILE A 198 -4.35 8.62 6.60
CA ILE A 198 -4.60 8.16 5.23
C ILE A 198 -6.11 8.09 4.92
N PHE A 199 -6.97 7.91 5.94
CA PHE A 199 -8.37 7.50 5.73
C PHE A 199 -9.41 8.54 6.13
N GLU A 200 -9.15 9.36 7.15
CA GLU A 200 -10.20 10.20 7.73
C GLU A 200 -10.26 11.63 7.18
N ASN A 201 -9.31 12.03 6.30
CA ASN A 201 -9.25 13.38 5.69
C ASN A 201 -9.39 14.52 6.72
N THR A 202 -8.90 14.31 7.95
CA THR A 202 -8.95 15.28 9.07
C THR A 202 -7.93 16.39 8.87
N GLN A 203 -6.84 16.10 8.17
CA GLN A 203 -5.73 17.03 8.00
C GLN A 203 -5.98 18.11 6.95
N LYS A 204 -5.55 19.33 7.29
CA LYS A 204 -5.62 20.50 6.41
C LYS A 204 -4.33 20.64 5.62
N GLY A 205 -4.42 21.14 4.39
CA GLY A 205 -3.25 21.52 3.59
C GLY A 205 -3.19 20.90 2.20
N PRO A 206 -2.29 21.37 1.32
CA PRO A 206 -2.07 20.80 0.01
C PRO A 206 -1.52 19.36 0.07
N ALA A 207 -0.59 19.07 0.98
CA ALA A 207 -0.02 17.73 1.13
C ALA A 207 -1.10 16.70 1.51
N ALA A 208 -1.92 16.99 2.52
CA ALA A 208 -3.03 16.14 2.93
C ALA A 208 -4.01 15.85 1.78
N LYS A 209 -4.40 16.88 1.00
CA LYS A 209 -5.26 16.70 -0.19
C LYS A 209 -4.64 15.76 -1.23
N VAL A 210 -3.33 15.85 -1.43
CA VAL A 210 -2.60 14.99 -2.38
C VAL A 210 -2.57 13.55 -1.87
N LEU A 211 -2.28 13.33 -0.58
CA LEU A 211 -2.30 11.99 0.00
C LEU A 211 -3.69 11.37 -0.06
N HIS A 212 -4.72 12.10 0.37
CA HIS A 212 -6.10 11.61 0.33
C HIS A 212 -6.55 11.26 -1.10
N ARG A 213 -6.24 12.12 -2.08
CA ARG A 213 -6.55 11.84 -3.49
C ARG A 213 -5.83 10.59 -4.01
N ASN A 214 -4.67 10.23 -3.45
CA ASN A 214 -3.85 9.10 -3.87
C ASN A 214 -3.85 7.94 -2.86
N SER A 215 -4.79 7.93 -1.90
CA SER A 215 -4.85 6.99 -0.78
C SER A 215 -4.85 5.53 -1.20
N GLY A 216 -5.48 5.19 -2.32
CA GLY A 216 -5.49 3.81 -2.84
C GLY A 216 -4.10 3.24 -3.15
N VAL A 217 -3.15 4.06 -3.63
CA VAL A 217 -1.77 3.60 -3.87
C VAL A 217 -1.01 3.49 -2.56
N ILE A 218 -1.18 4.49 -1.68
CA ILE A 218 -0.53 4.56 -0.38
C ILE A 218 -0.94 3.36 0.49
N PHE A 219 -2.24 3.12 0.61
CA PHE A 219 -2.78 1.98 1.35
C PHE A 219 -2.27 0.64 0.81
N MET A 220 -2.26 0.48 -0.52
CA MET A 220 -1.73 -0.74 -1.12
C MET A 220 -0.22 -0.89 -0.92
N ALA A 221 0.53 0.22 -0.83
CA ALA A 221 1.96 0.20 -0.52
C ALA A 221 2.20 -0.30 0.91
N ALA A 222 1.40 0.16 1.87
CA ALA A 222 1.43 -0.33 3.25
C ALA A 222 1.06 -1.82 3.34
N ILE A 223 -0.05 -2.24 2.70
CA ILE A 223 -0.44 -3.65 2.62
C ILE A 223 0.67 -4.50 2.00
N TYR A 224 1.26 -4.04 0.90
CA TYR A 224 2.33 -4.76 0.23
C TYR A 224 3.55 -4.93 1.13
N LEU A 225 3.92 -3.88 1.87
CA LEU A 225 5.05 -3.90 2.79
C LEU A 225 4.77 -4.89 3.93
N ALA A 226 3.58 -4.85 4.54
CA ALA A 226 3.14 -5.83 5.53
C ALA A 226 3.26 -7.25 4.97
N PHE A 227 2.59 -7.60 3.86
CA PHE A 227 2.67 -8.95 3.30
C PHE A 227 4.07 -9.39 2.91
N LYS A 228 4.92 -8.48 2.42
CA LYS A 228 6.28 -8.83 2.02
C LYS A 228 7.14 -9.29 3.20
N TYR A 229 6.85 -8.80 4.40
CA TYR A 229 7.67 -9.04 5.58
C TYR A 229 6.95 -9.81 6.72
N THR A 230 5.61 -9.92 6.71
CA THR A 230 4.85 -10.69 7.71
C THR A 230 4.69 -12.18 7.36
N ASP A 231 5.02 -12.59 6.13
CA ASP A 231 4.80 -13.94 5.59
C ASP A 231 6.09 -14.73 5.28
N PHE A 232 7.23 -14.42 5.92
CA PHE A 232 8.45 -15.24 5.82
C PHE A 232 9.17 -15.57 7.15
N SER A 233 8.62 -15.16 8.31
CA SER A 233 9.19 -15.49 9.63
C SER A 233 8.69 -16.83 10.23
N GLY A 234 8.07 -17.70 9.42
CA GLY A 234 7.60 -19.01 9.87
C GLY A 234 7.86 -20.10 8.83
N GLY A 235 9.09 -20.62 8.76
CA GLY A 235 9.37 -21.81 7.95
C GLY A 235 10.83 -22.08 7.63
N SER A 236 11.52 -22.76 8.55
CA SER A 236 12.71 -23.61 8.32
C SER A 236 14.04 -22.95 7.95
N SER A 237 14.96 -23.01 8.93
CA SER A 237 16.38 -23.34 8.73
C SER A 237 16.60 -24.42 7.65
N GLY A 238 17.58 -24.24 6.78
CA GLY A 238 18.11 -25.32 5.92
C GLY A 238 18.45 -24.90 4.48
N SER A 239 19.75 -24.65 4.26
CA SER A 239 20.56 -24.84 3.04
C SER A 239 19.96 -24.72 1.63
N GLY A 240 20.61 -23.89 0.81
CA GLY A 240 21.14 -24.30 -0.48
C GLY A 240 20.18 -24.47 -1.68
N SER A 241 20.44 -23.67 -2.71
CA SER A 241 20.18 -23.98 -4.13
C SER A 241 18.73 -24.03 -4.64
N GLY A 242 18.41 -23.03 -5.49
CA GLY A 242 17.62 -23.25 -6.70
C GLY A 242 16.08 -23.19 -6.58
N SER A 243 15.50 -22.48 -7.56
CA SER A 243 14.15 -22.75 -8.10
C SER A 243 12.92 -22.35 -7.28
N SER A 244 12.38 -21.17 -7.61
CA SER A 244 10.96 -20.95 -7.95
C SER A 244 9.88 -21.82 -7.26
N ALA A 245 9.50 -21.48 -6.03
CA ALA A 245 8.15 -21.60 -5.47
C ALA A 245 8.23 -21.06 -4.02
N SER A 246 7.53 -19.99 -3.65
CA SER A 246 6.16 -20.13 -3.16
C SER A 246 5.54 -18.74 -3.02
N ALA A 247 4.60 -18.42 -3.89
CA ALA A 247 3.63 -17.35 -3.69
C ALA A 247 2.26 -18.03 -3.60
N SER A 248 2.07 -18.76 -2.50
CA SER A 248 0.95 -19.68 -2.28
C SER A 248 0.11 -19.27 -1.07
N SER A 249 -0.06 -17.97 -0.84
CA SER A 249 -1.02 -17.42 0.13
C SER A 249 -1.39 -15.98 -0.19
N LEU A 250 -1.45 -15.61 -1.48
CA LEU A 250 -2.16 -14.37 -1.85
C LEU A 250 -3.66 -14.61 -1.61
N ALA A 251 -4.10 -14.31 -0.39
CA ALA A 251 -5.47 -13.90 -0.12
C ALA A 251 -5.87 -12.96 -1.26
N ALA A 252 -7.00 -13.24 -1.90
CA ALA A 252 -7.54 -12.33 -2.90
C ALA A 252 -7.56 -10.93 -2.24
N PRO A 253 -7.08 -9.87 -2.92
CA PRO A 253 -7.19 -8.53 -2.36
C PRO A 253 -8.63 -8.31 -1.92
N PRO A 254 -8.87 -7.67 -0.76
CA PRO A 254 -10.22 -7.45 -0.27
C PRO A 254 -11.08 -6.92 -1.41
N VAL A 255 -12.18 -7.61 -1.67
CA VAL A 255 -13.19 -7.12 -2.60
C VAL A 255 -13.67 -5.84 -1.96
N TRP A 256 -13.33 -4.71 -2.58
CA TRP A 256 -13.77 -3.40 -2.15
C TRP A 256 -15.28 -3.47 -1.93
N PRO A 257 -15.80 -2.94 -0.80
CA PRO A 257 -17.24 -2.93 -0.60
C PRO A 257 -17.89 -2.21 -1.79
N PRO A 258 -19.05 -2.67 -2.27
CA PRO A 258 -19.80 -1.94 -3.27
C PRO A 258 -20.06 -0.53 -2.73
N LYS A 259 -19.91 0.49 -3.59
CA LYS A 259 -20.30 1.88 -3.30
C LYS A 259 -21.61 1.87 -2.51
N ALA A 260 -21.58 2.44 -1.30
CA ALA A 260 -22.80 2.67 -0.54
C ALA A 260 -23.78 3.46 -1.42
N PRO A 261 -25.05 3.06 -1.52
CA PRO A 261 -26.04 3.88 -2.18
C PRO A 261 -26.20 5.17 -1.34
N HIS A 262 -26.08 6.31 -2.00
CA HIS A 262 -26.54 7.59 -1.42
C HIS A 262 -28.00 7.42 -0.98
N GLY A 263 -28.25 7.65 0.29
CA GLY A 263 -29.59 7.54 0.87
C GLY A 263 -29.50 7.57 2.39
N GLU A 264 -29.45 8.77 2.95
CA GLU A 264 -29.83 8.97 4.35
C GLU A 264 -31.21 8.37 4.61
N PRO A 265 -31.43 7.83 5.80
CA PRO A 265 -32.66 8.12 6.51
C PRO A 265 -32.33 8.83 7.82
N LYS A 266 -32.82 10.07 7.93
CA LYS A 266 -33.07 10.73 9.21
C LYS A 266 -34.02 9.85 10.03
N ILE A 267 -33.63 9.51 11.25
CA ILE A 267 -34.56 9.02 12.28
C ILE A 267 -34.36 9.91 13.51
N PRO A 268 -35.44 10.43 14.11
CA PRO A 268 -35.37 11.45 15.16
C PRO A 268 -35.02 10.84 16.51
N LEU A 269 -34.30 11.62 17.33
CA LEU A 269 -34.15 11.37 18.76
C LEU A 269 -35.50 11.59 19.45
N VAL A 270 -36.02 10.55 20.08
CA VAL A 270 -37.07 10.62 21.10
C VAL A 270 -36.72 9.60 22.19
N GLY A 271 -36.67 10.05 23.44
CA GLY A 271 -36.51 9.23 24.64
C GLY A 271 -35.29 9.60 25.46
#